data_AF-A0A7S4HS66-F1
#
_entry.id   AF-A0A7S4HS66-F1
#
_cell.length_a   1.000
_cell.length_b   1.000
_cell.length_c   1.000
_cell.angle_alpha   90.00
_cell.angle_beta   90.00
_cell.angle_gamma   90.00
#
_symmetry.space_group_name_H-M   'P 1'
#
loop_
_entity.id
_entity.type
_entity.pdbx_description
1 polymer ?
#
loop_
_entity_poly.entity_id
_entity_poly.type
_entity_poly.pdbx_seq_one_letter_code
_entity_poly.pdbx_strand_id
1 'polypeptide(L)'
;FMFADLNIPCSSNRSELTERIVQAKKLGYNVVAVNRTVNGKLQPNEHTCKWKPVVLPDVQTQEKEPSLVFGRKNFRQLSRLTVVLDNANQVHSLNAASPVIRSYDLFAVQPTTEKLLQQACTELEVDIIVLAQDSRQSFPLRVPTIKMALERGIHFEIHYSCAFGNENSSRNLMSNALNLIRVTKGKNILFSSGAGFYTELRAPYDVSSLAHLFGLDFQSAQNSVSLSATAVIQHAYARTTHKGVIAAEAIASLPDHDKQWKVPDNPETPKVGEKRKRPQ
;
A
#
# COMPACT_ATOMS: atom_id res chain seq x y z
N PHE A 1 0.14 -5.37 14.68
CA PHE A 1 0.61 -4.55 13.55
C PHE A 1 -0.26 -4.84 12.35
N MET A 2 -0.55 -3.84 11.51
CA MET A 2 -1.26 -4.04 10.24
C MET A 2 -0.21 -4.18 9.15
N PHE A 3 -0.23 -5.27 8.39
CA PHE A 3 0.64 -5.45 7.23
C PHE A 3 -0.13 -5.15 5.96
N ALA A 4 0.51 -4.42 5.04
CA ALA A 4 -0.12 -4.07 3.78
C ALA A 4 0.86 -4.21 2.62
N ASP A 5 0.35 -4.73 1.50
CA ASP A 5 1.04 -4.71 0.22
C ASP A 5 0.31 -3.75 -0.73
N LEU A 6 0.94 -2.63 -1.05
CA LEU A 6 0.29 -1.56 -1.80
C LEU A 6 0.57 -1.61 -3.31
N ASN A 7 1.12 -2.71 -3.83
CA ASN A 7 1.41 -2.82 -5.26
C ASN A 7 1.21 -4.24 -5.83
N ILE A 8 -0.04 -4.62 -6.08
CA ILE A 8 -0.35 -5.79 -6.91
C ILE A 8 -0.77 -5.30 -8.31
N PRO A 9 0.02 -5.52 -9.37
CA PRO A 9 -0.32 -5.11 -10.73
C PRO A 9 -1.66 -5.68 -11.21
N CYS A 10 -2.53 -4.84 -11.76
CA CYS A 10 -3.77 -5.28 -12.37
C CYS A 10 -3.47 -6.17 -13.60
N SER A 11 -4.10 -7.33 -13.69
CA SER A 11 -4.05 -8.19 -14.89
C SER A 11 -5.39 -8.11 -15.63
N SER A 12 -5.36 -8.27 -16.95
CA SER A 12 -6.56 -8.46 -17.77
C SER A 12 -7.27 -9.77 -17.39
N ASN A 13 -6.51 -10.77 -16.95
CA ASN A 13 -7.04 -12.03 -16.47
C ASN A 13 -7.46 -11.92 -15.00
N ARG A 14 -8.78 -11.98 -14.76
CA ARG A 14 -9.34 -11.87 -13.40
C ARG A 14 -8.97 -13.06 -12.51
N SER A 15 -8.69 -14.23 -13.08
CA SER A 15 -8.26 -15.41 -12.30
C SER A 15 -6.90 -15.19 -11.64
N GLU A 16 -5.91 -14.78 -12.42
CA GLU A 16 -4.54 -14.50 -11.92
C GLU A 16 -4.52 -13.41 -10.85
N LEU A 17 -5.34 -12.36 -11.02
CA LEU A 17 -5.47 -11.32 -10.01
C LEU A 17 -6.10 -11.87 -8.73
N THR A 18 -7.12 -12.72 -8.86
CA THR A 18 -7.78 -13.36 -7.71
C THR A 18 -6.81 -14.27 -6.96
N GLU A 19 -6.02 -15.07 -7.68
CA GLU A 19 -4.99 -15.93 -7.10
C GLU A 19 -3.96 -15.13 -6.30
N ARG A 20 -3.48 -14.00 -6.83
CA ARG A 20 -2.55 -13.12 -6.13
C ARG A 20 -3.15 -12.53 -4.85
N ILE A 21 -4.39 -12.06 -4.90
CA ILE A 21 -5.08 -11.50 -3.72
C ILE A 21 -5.33 -12.60 -2.67
N VAL A 22 -5.75 -13.79 -3.08
CA VAL A 22 -5.91 -14.95 -2.19
C VAL A 22 -4.58 -15.32 -1.55
N GLN A 23 -3.50 -15.35 -2.32
CA GLN A 23 -2.17 -15.67 -1.81
C GLN A 23 -1.67 -14.61 -0.82
N ALA A 24 -1.88 -13.32 -1.11
CA ALA A 24 -1.55 -12.25 -0.17
C ALA A 24 -2.31 -12.38 1.16
N LYS A 25 -3.61 -12.74 1.12
CA LYS A 25 -4.37 -13.03 2.34
C LYS A 25 -3.79 -14.22 3.10
N LYS A 26 -3.41 -15.30 2.41
CA LYS A 26 -2.77 -16.49 3.02
C LYS A 26 -1.43 -16.18 3.68
N LEU A 27 -0.64 -15.28 3.08
CA LEU A 27 0.66 -14.84 3.60
C LEU A 27 0.56 -13.91 4.83
N GLY A 28 -0.65 -13.49 5.19
CA GLY A 28 -0.90 -12.67 6.39
C GLY A 28 -0.99 -11.16 6.15
N TYR A 29 -1.17 -10.71 4.90
CA TYR A 29 -1.47 -9.30 4.63
C TYR A 29 -2.90 -8.96 5.05
N ASN A 30 -3.07 -7.82 5.72
CA ASN A 30 -4.40 -7.31 6.10
C ASN A 30 -4.99 -6.41 5.01
N VAL A 31 -4.13 -5.69 4.28
CA VAL A 31 -4.55 -4.75 3.24
C VAL A 31 -3.75 -4.97 1.97
N VAL A 32 -4.43 -4.96 0.84
CA VAL A 32 -3.82 -5.13 -0.47
C VAL A 32 -4.31 -4.03 -1.40
N ALA A 33 -3.42 -3.40 -2.17
CA ALA A 33 -3.82 -2.45 -3.20
C ALA A 33 -3.57 -3.00 -4.62
N VAL A 34 -4.61 -2.97 -5.46
CA VAL A 34 -4.51 -3.33 -6.88
C VAL A 34 -4.09 -2.10 -7.67
N ASN A 35 -2.91 -2.17 -8.28
CA ASN A 35 -2.27 -1.08 -9.01
C ASN A 35 -2.61 -1.13 -10.50
N ARG A 36 -3.10 -0.01 -11.05
CA ARG A 36 -3.22 0.22 -12.48
C ARG A 36 -2.17 1.22 -12.93
N THR A 37 -1.27 0.79 -13.81
CA THR A 37 -0.27 1.67 -14.41
C THR A 37 -0.83 2.31 -15.68
N VAL A 38 -0.67 3.62 -15.82
CA VAL A 38 -1.09 4.39 -16.99
C VAL A 38 0.09 5.19 -17.52
N ASN A 39 0.30 5.11 -18.83
CA ASN A 39 1.28 5.91 -19.56
C ASN A 39 0.56 7.01 -20.32
N GLY A 40 1.10 8.24 -20.30
CA GLY A 40 0.51 9.35 -21.03
C GLY A 40 -0.47 10.20 -20.23
N LYS A 41 -1.28 10.99 -20.95
CA LYS A 41 -2.24 11.92 -20.32
C LYS A 41 -3.45 11.17 -19.76
N LEU A 42 -3.93 11.60 -18.60
CA LEU A 42 -5.14 11.02 -18.01
C LEU A 42 -6.38 11.45 -18.79
N GLN A 43 -7.13 10.46 -19.30
CA GLN A 43 -8.41 10.68 -19.94
C GLN A 43 -9.55 10.27 -18.98
N PRO A 44 -10.48 11.17 -18.63
CA PRO A 44 -11.56 10.87 -17.68
C PRO A 44 -12.39 9.62 -18.01
N ASN A 45 -12.71 9.40 -19.29
CA ASN A 45 -13.61 8.31 -19.70
C ASN A 45 -12.93 6.93 -19.70
N GLU A 46 -11.61 6.89 -19.85
CA GLU A 46 -10.83 5.66 -20.03
C GLU A 46 -10.15 5.21 -18.73
N HIS A 47 -9.64 6.17 -17.96
CA HIS A 47 -8.75 5.89 -16.83
C HIS A 47 -9.45 5.93 -15.47
N THR A 48 -10.73 6.32 -15.40
CA THR A 48 -11.53 6.21 -14.17
C THR A 48 -11.54 4.76 -13.66
N CYS A 49 -11.45 4.60 -12.34
CA CYS A 49 -11.45 3.30 -11.69
C CYS A 49 -12.78 2.58 -11.95
N LYS A 50 -12.72 1.51 -12.73
CA LYS A 50 -13.84 0.57 -12.97
C LYS A 50 -13.67 -0.73 -12.18
N TRP A 51 -12.54 -0.87 -11.48
CA TRP A 51 -12.21 -2.07 -10.75
C TRP A 51 -13.12 -2.22 -9.53
N LYS A 52 -13.56 -3.45 -9.27
CA LYS A 52 -14.36 -3.82 -8.10
C LYS A 52 -13.59 -4.84 -7.26
N PRO A 53 -13.61 -4.71 -5.91
CA PRO A 53 -13.00 -5.67 -5.00
C PRO A 53 -13.38 -7.11 -5.34
N VAL A 54 -12.42 -8.01 -5.25
CA VAL A 54 -12.65 -9.43 -5.46
C VAL A 54 -13.33 -9.99 -4.21
N VAL A 55 -14.50 -10.60 -4.38
CA VAL A 55 -15.13 -11.34 -3.28
C VAL A 55 -14.27 -12.57 -3.03
N LEU A 56 -13.55 -12.56 -1.93
CA LEU A 56 -12.79 -13.74 -1.52
C LEU A 56 -13.76 -14.73 -0.89
N PRO A 57 -13.66 -16.04 -1.20
CA PRO A 57 -14.37 -17.02 -0.43
C PRO A 57 -13.99 -16.82 1.05
N ASP A 58 -14.99 -16.89 1.93
CA ASP A 58 -14.74 -17.09 3.34
C ASP A 58 -14.02 -18.43 3.45
N VAL A 59 -12.69 -18.38 3.43
CA VAL A 59 -11.88 -19.46 3.94
C VAL A 59 -12.21 -19.45 5.42
N GLN A 60 -13.29 -20.16 5.79
CA GLN A 60 -13.46 -20.71 7.10
C GLN A 60 -12.25 -21.61 7.28
N THR A 61 -11.16 -21.03 7.80
CA THR A 61 -10.05 -21.82 8.28
C THR A 61 -10.63 -22.64 9.41
N GLN A 62 -10.97 -23.89 9.11
CA GLN A 62 -11.19 -24.93 10.10
C GLN A 62 -9.85 -25.22 10.78
N GLU A 63 -9.36 -24.26 11.55
CA GLU A 63 -8.21 -24.43 12.42
C GLU A 63 -8.65 -23.94 13.79
N LYS A 64 -9.08 -24.93 14.58
CA LYS A 64 -9.00 -24.90 16.04
C LYS A 64 -7.51 -24.85 16.43
N GLU A 65 -6.86 -23.72 16.20
CA GLU A 65 -5.55 -23.43 16.78
C GLU A 65 -5.69 -22.21 17.70
N PRO A 66 -5.41 -22.33 19.01
CA PRO A 66 -5.57 -21.26 19.97
C PRO A 66 -4.40 -20.29 19.82
N SER A 67 -4.40 -19.48 18.77
CA SER A 67 -3.38 -18.47 18.54
C SER A 67 -3.77 -17.14 19.19
N LEU A 68 -2.98 -16.77 20.19
CA LEU A 68 -3.05 -15.59 21.08
C LEU A 68 -2.83 -14.25 20.36
N VAL A 69 -3.49 -13.99 19.22
CA VAL A 69 -3.38 -12.71 18.50
C VAL A 69 -4.76 -12.06 18.39
N PHE A 70 -5.00 -11.11 19.28
CA PHE A 70 -6.15 -10.21 19.26
C PHE A 70 -6.34 -9.58 17.87
N GLY A 71 -7.46 -9.90 17.22
CA GLY A 71 -7.98 -9.21 16.04
C GLY A 71 -7.70 -9.91 14.71
N ARG A 72 -8.56 -10.86 14.33
CA ARG A 72 -8.79 -11.20 12.91
C ARG A 72 -9.41 -9.97 12.24
N LYS A 73 -8.57 -9.00 11.86
CA LYS A 73 -8.95 -7.74 11.21
C LYS A 73 -9.36 -8.00 9.76
N ASN A 74 -10.47 -7.39 9.34
CA ASN A 74 -11.05 -7.43 8.00
C ASN A 74 -9.96 -7.26 6.91
N PHE A 75 -9.93 -8.18 5.95
CA PHE A 75 -9.04 -8.09 4.79
C PHE A 75 -9.58 -7.01 3.84
N ARG A 76 -8.85 -5.90 3.67
CA ARG A 76 -9.29 -4.76 2.84
C ARG A 76 -8.56 -4.75 1.51
N GLN A 77 -9.30 -4.51 0.43
CA GLN A 77 -8.73 -4.33 -0.90
C GLN A 77 -8.91 -2.87 -1.33
N LEU A 78 -7.81 -2.25 -1.73
CA LEU A 78 -7.74 -0.86 -2.17
C LEU A 78 -7.45 -0.81 -3.68
N SER A 79 -7.82 0.30 -4.29
CA SER A 79 -7.49 0.64 -5.66
C SER A 79 -6.34 1.64 -5.70
N ARG A 80 -5.37 1.42 -6.58
CA ARG A 80 -4.22 2.29 -6.76
C ARG A 80 -4.03 2.65 -8.22
N LEU A 81 -3.72 3.92 -8.48
CA LEU A 81 -3.31 4.41 -9.80
C LEU A 81 -1.84 4.80 -9.76
N THR A 82 -1.03 4.30 -10.69
CA THR A 82 0.34 4.75 -10.93
C THR A 82 0.44 5.41 -12.30
N VAL A 83 0.88 6.66 -12.35
CA VAL A 83 1.08 7.39 -13.63
C VAL A 83 2.55 7.54 -13.92
N VAL A 84 3.00 7.05 -15.08
CA VAL A 84 4.36 7.26 -15.56
C VAL A 84 4.46 8.66 -16.16
N LEU A 85 5.34 9.48 -15.58
CA LEU A 85 5.55 10.86 -15.99
C LEU A 85 6.73 10.94 -16.95
N ASP A 86 6.43 11.17 -18.22
CA ASP A 86 7.43 11.34 -19.28
C ASP A 86 7.56 12.79 -19.73
N ASN A 87 6.49 13.57 -19.62
CA ASN A 87 6.41 14.93 -20.16
C ASN A 87 5.77 15.89 -19.15
N ALA A 88 6.29 17.13 -19.08
CA ALA A 88 5.75 18.18 -18.21
C ALA A 88 4.26 18.52 -18.49
N ASN A 89 3.80 18.28 -19.72
CA ASN A 89 2.40 18.47 -20.10
C ASN A 89 1.44 17.52 -19.38
N GLN A 90 1.92 16.38 -18.86
CA GLN A 90 1.10 15.43 -18.09
C GLN A 90 0.83 15.96 -16.68
N VAL A 91 1.81 16.66 -16.07
CA VAL A 91 1.76 17.21 -14.71
C VAL A 91 0.55 18.11 -14.50
N HIS A 92 0.19 18.92 -15.50
CA HIS A 92 -0.92 19.86 -15.44
C HIS A 92 -2.29 19.17 -15.29
N SER A 93 -2.40 17.91 -15.72
CA SER A 93 -3.63 17.11 -15.59
C SER A 93 -3.71 16.35 -14.26
N LEU A 94 -2.64 16.37 -13.43
CA LEU A 94 -2.51 15.64 -12.17
C LEU A 94 -2.82 16.53 -10.98
N ASN A 95 -4.08 16.93 -10.87
CA ASN A 95 -4.61 17.67 -9.71
C ASN A 95 -5.46 16.70 -8.87
N ALA A 96 -5.43 16.77 -7.53
CA ALA A 96 -6.31 15.95 -6.69
C ALA A 96 -7.81 16.23 -6.90
N ALA A 97 -8.17 17.35 -7.53
CA ALA A 97 -9.53 17.61 -8.00
C ALA A 97 -9.94 16.77 -9.22
N SER A 98 -9.00 16.09 -9.89
CA SER A 98 -9.29 15.27 -11.06
C SER A 98 -10.24 14.13 -10.68
N PRO A 99 -11.35 13.93 -11.44
CA PRO A 99 -12.31 12.87 -11.15
C PRO A 99 -11.67 11.48 -11.26
N VAL A 100 -10.65 11.32 -12.11
CA VAL A 100 -9.90 10.07 -12.23
C VAL A 100 -9.15 9.78 -10.94
N ILE A 101 -8.38 10.73 -10.41
CA ILE A 101 -7.57 10.53 -9.20
C ILE A 101 -8.46 10.29 -7.98
N ARG A 102 -9.62 10.95 -7.90
CA ARG A 102 -10.63 10.72 -6.84
C ARG A 102 -11.30 9.37 -6.90
N SER A 103 -11.30 8.70 -8.05
CA SER A 103 -11.87 7.35 -8.19
C SER A 103 -10.96 6.24 -7.65
N TYR A 104 -9.71 6.54 -7.32
CA TYR A 104 -8.76 5.60 -6.72
C TYR A 104 -8.47 5.96 -5.27
N ASP A 105 -8.25 4.94 -4.44
CA ASP A 105 -7.90 5.12 -3.04
C ASP A 105 -6.48 5.67 -2.90
N LEU A 106 -5.51 5.12 -3.65
CA LEU A 106 -4.10 5.52 -3.63
C LEU A 106 -3.66 6.11 -4.96
N PHE A 107 -2.84 7.16 -4.91
CA PHE A 107 -2.26 7.80 -6.09
C PHE A 107 -0.74 7.83 -6.04
N ALA A 108 -0.12 7.22 -7.05
CA ALA A 108 1.32 7.11 -7.21
C ALA A 108 1.78 7.71 -8.55
N VAL A 109 3.02 8.20 -8.57
CA VAL A 109 3.67 8.68 -9.80
C VAL A 109 5.04 8.05 -9.98
N GLN A 110 5.42 7.81 -11.23
CA GLN A 110 6.73 7.31 -11.60
C GLN A 110 7.43 8.35 -12.49
N PRO A 111 8.27 9.23 -11.95
CA PRO A 111 8.99 10.23 -12.73
C PRO A 111 10.15 9.62 -13.52
N THR A 112 10.24 9.89 -14.82
CA THR A 112 11.35 9.42 -15.67
C THR A 112 12.48 10.43 -15.83
N THR A 113 12.27 11.69 -15.45
CA THR A 113 13.30 12.75 -15.50
C THR A 113 13.47 13.45 -14.15
N GLU A 114 14.65 14.05 -13.93
CA GLU A 114 14.96 14.78 -12.70
C GLU A 114 14.00 15.94 -12.43
N LYS A 115 13.62 16.68 -13.49
CA LYS A 115 12.67 17.80 -13.39
C LYS A 115 11.29 17.32 -12.93
N LEU A 116 10.81 16.20 -13.47
CA LEU A 116 9.54 15.61 -13.08
C LEU A 116 9.57 15.06 -11.66
N LEU A 117 10.70 14.49 -11.22
CA LEU A 117 10.88 14.11 -9.81
C LEU A 117 10.78 15.34 -8.91
N GLN A 118 11.44 16.44 -9.27
CA GLN A 118 11.38 17.67 -8.48
C GLN A 118 9.94 18.17 -8.35
N GLN A 119 9.19 18.26 -9.44
CA GLN A 119 7.78 18.65 -9.41
C GLN A 119 6.90 17.70 -8.58
N ALA A 120 7.15 16.39 -8.67
CA ALA A 120 6.46 15.40 -7.84
C ALA A 120 6.73 15.63 -6.34
N CYS A 121 7.96 15.99 -5.98
CA CYS A 121 8.35 16.24 -4.60
C CYS A 121 7.84 17.58 -4.06
N THR A 122 7.66 18.61 -4.89
CA THR A 122 7.35 19.98 -4.43
C THR A 122 5.91 20.42 -4.66
N GLU A 123 5.32 20.08 -5.80
CA GLU A 123 4.06 20.66 -6.27
C GLU A 123 2.90 19.66 -6.26
N LEU A 124 3.15 18.42 -6.71
CA LEU A 124 2.07 17.44 -6.92
C LEU A 124 1.53 16.87 -5.62
N GLU A 125 0.23 16.71 -5.53
CA GLU A 125 -0.48 16.03 -4.42
C GLU A 125 -0.49 14.52 -4.66
N VAL A 126 0.65 13.87 -4.41
CA VAL A 126 0.87 12.43 -4.59
C VAL A 126 1.06 11.74 -3.25
N ASP A 127 0.63 10.48 -3.16
CA ASP A 127 0.82 9.68 -1.93
C ASP A 127 2.15 8.92 -1.98
N ILE A 128 2.49 8.40 -3.15
CA ILE A 128 3.65 7.53 -3.39
C ILE A 128 4.43 8.00 -4.61
N ILE A 129 5.76 8.06 -4.49
CA ILE A 129 6.68 8.21 -5.62
C ILE A 129 7.38 6.88 -5.86
N VAL A 130 7.17 6.31 -7.05
CA VAL A 130 7.81 5.06 -7.48
C VAL A 130 9.05 5.41 -8.28
N LEU A 131 10.19 4.85 -7.90
CA LEU A 131 11.40 4.90 -8.73
C LEU A 131 11.50 3.62 -9.56
N ALA A 132 11.90 3.75 -10.82
CA ALA A 132 12.11 2.60 -11.70
C ALA A 132 13.29 1.77 -11.17
N GLN A 133 13.04 0.48 -10.87
CA GLN A 133 14.05 -0.42 -10.31
C GLN A 133 14.68 -1.34 -11.38
N ASP A 134 14.01 -1.51 -12.51
CA ASP A 134 14.46 -2.41 -13.58
C ASP A 134 15.72 -1.92 -14.29
N SER A 135 15.87 -0.60 -14.42
CA SER A 135 16.98 0.05 -15.10
C SER A 135 17.79 0.93 -14.15
N ARG A 136 19.02 1.22 -14.55
CA ARG A 136 19.85 2.17 -13.80
C ARG A 136 19.15 3.53 -13.77
N GLN A 137 18.98 4.09 -12.58
CA GLN A 137 18.36 5.40 -12.43
C GLN A 137 19.05 6.43 -13.32
N SER A 138 18.28 7.08 -14.20
CA SER A 138 18.81 7.99 -15.22
C SER A 138 19.30 9.33 -14.66
N PHE A 139 18.91 9.67 -13.43
CA PHE A 139 19.20 10.95 -12.80
C PHE A 139 19.59 10.80 -11.32
N PRO A 140 20.38 11.73 -10.77
CA PRO A 140 20.75 11.71 -9.36
C PRO A 140 19.58 12.13 -8.44
N LEU A 141 19.54 11.57 -7.23
CA LEU A 141 18.58 11.96 -6.20
C LEU A 141 19.18 13.09 -5.35
N ARG A 142 18.65 14.31 -5.48
CA ARG A 142 19.10 15.46 -4.69
C ARG A 142 18.44 15.47 -3.32
N VAL A 143 19.26 15.50 -2.26
CA VAL A 143 18.81 15.50 -0.85
C VAL A 143 17.78 16.59 -0.55
N PRO A 144 17.92 17.86 -0.98
CA PRO A 144 16.94 18.90 -0.66
C PRO A 144 15.54 18.57 -1.23
N THR A 145 15.49 18.10 -2.48
CA THR A 145 14.25 17.73 -3.16
C THR A 145 13.55 16.57 -2.46
N ILE A 146 14.31 15.53 -2.11
CA ILE A 146 13.76 14.37 -1.40
C ILE A 146 13.29 14.77 0.00
N LYS A 147 14.04 15.62 0.71
CA LYS A 147 13.66 16.11 2.04
C LYS A 147 12.32 16.84 2.02
N MET A 148 12.05 17.65 1.00
CA MET A 148 10.74 18.30 0.84
C MET A 148 9.61 17.29 0.69
N ALA A 149 9.81 16.21 -0.09
CA ALA A 149 8.82 15.15 -0.20
C ALA A 149 8.56 14.44 1.13
N LEU A 150 9.63 14.16 1.91
CA LEU A 150 9.52 13.55 3.23
C LEU A 150 8.73 14.42 4.22
N GLU A 151 8.99 15.73 4.23
CA GLU A 151 8.28 16.71 5.08
C GLU A 151 6.80 16.82 4.72
N ARG A 152 6.44 16.60 3.44
CA ARG A 152 5.06 16.54 2.96
C ARG A 152 4.35 15.23 3.27
N GLY A 153 5.03 14.22 3.82
CA GLY A 153 4.45 12.91 4.12
C GLY A 153 4.37 11.96 2.91
N ILE A 154 5.03 12.31 1.80
CA ILE A 154 5.11 11.46 0.61
C ILE A 154 6.07 10.30 0.88
N HIS A 155 5.71 9.11 0.41
CA HIS A 155 6.53 7.91 0.57
C HIS A 155 7.19 7.50 -0.74
N PHE A 156 8.42 7.00 -0.66
CA PHE A 156 9.14 6.42 -1.79
C PHE A 156 8.98 4.91 -1.78
N GLU A 157 8.58 4.36 -2.91
CA GLU A 157 8.35 2.92 -3.04
C GLU A 157 9.52 2.20 -3.67
N ILE A 158 9.88 1.07 -3.05
CA ILE A 158 10.77 0.05 -3.61
C ILE A 158 9.94 -1.23 -3.74
N HIS A 159 9.69 -1.64 -4.99
CA HIS A 159 9.07 -2.93 -5.26
C HIS A 159 10.14 -4.00 -5.45
N TYR A 160 9.99 -5.14 -4.78
CA TYR A 160 11.04 -6.17 -4.76
C TYR A 160 10.92 -7.20 -5.90
N SER A 161 9.85 -7.19 -6.70
CA SER A 161 9.68 -8.15 -7.81
C SER A 161 10.86 -8.18 -8.78
N CYS A 162 11.53 -7.05 -8.99
CA CYS A 162 12.74 -6.95 -9.82
C CYS A 162 13.90 -7.83 -9.33
N ALA A 163 13.90 -8.25 -8.05
CA ALA A 163 14.88 -9.17 -7.49
C ALA A 163 14.76 -10.59 -8.06
N PHE A 164 13.56 -11.00 -8.51
CA PHE A 164 13.30 -12.31 -9.12
C PHE A 164 13.42 -12.30 -10.65
N GLY A 165 13.66 -11.14 -11.25
CA GLY A 165 13.91 -11.01 -12.68
C GLY A 165 15.34 -11.42 -13.06
N ASN A 166 15.92 -10.70 -14.02
CA ASN A 166 17.28 -10.97 -14.48
C ASN A 166 18.34 -10.43 -13.51
N GLU A 167 19.56 -10.97 -13.56
CA GLU A 167 20.68 -10.51 -12.73
C GLU A 167 20.94 -9.00 -12.84
N ASN A 168 20.77 -8.44 -14.04
CA ASN A 168 20.90 -6.99 -14.28
C ASN A 168 19.83 -6.19 -13.53
N SER A 169 18.57 -6.64 -13.54
CA SER A 169 17.47 -6.00 -12.82
C SER A 169 17.69 -6.07 -11.31
N SER A 170 18.14 -7.23 -10.80
CA SER A 170 18.45 -7.39 -9.37
C SER A 170 19.59 -6.48 -8.92
N ARG A 171 20.65 -6.34 -9.73
CA ARG A 171 21.76 -5.42 -9.48
C ARG A 171 21.30 -3.95 -9.50
N ASN A 172 20.46 -3.59 -10.47
CA ASN A 172 19.89 -2.24 -10.58
C ASN A 172 19.01 -1.91 -9.38
N LEU A 173 18.11 -2.82 -8.99
CA LEU A 173 17.28 -2.72 -7.79
C LEU A 173 18.14 -2.47 -6.55
N MET A 174 19.16 -3.29 -6.31
CA MET A 174 20.05 -3.14 -5.15
C MET A 174 20.76 -1.78 -5.14
N SER A 175 21.32 -1.36 -6.29
CA SER A 175 22.00 -0.07 -6.44
C SER A 175 21.06 1.12 -6.22
N ASN A 176 19.87 1.07 -6.81
CA ASN A 176 18.87 2.13 -6.73
C ASN A 176 18.27 2.21 -5.30
N ALA A 177 17.98 1.07 -4.68
CA ALA A 177 17.49 0.97 -3.31
C ALA A 177 18.51 1.55 -2.31
N LEU A 178 19.78 1.15 -2.39
CA LEU A 178 20.85 1.69 -1.53
C LEU A 178 21.00 3.21 -1.70
N ASN A 179 20.92 3.70 -2.94
CA ASN A 179 21.01 5.14 -3.20
C ASN A 179 19.81 5.90 -2.60
N LEU A 180 18.58 5.36 -2.75
CA LEU A 180 17.38 5.96 -2.17
C LEU A 180 17.41 5.94 -0.64
N ILE A 181 17.78 4.81 -0.03
CA ILE A 181 17.88 4.66 1.43
C ILE A 181 18.92 5.63 2.00
N ARG A 182 20.06 5.78 1.33
CA ARG A 182 21.10 6.75 1.71
C ARG A 182 20.58 8.18 1.71
N VAL A 183 19.82 8.57 0.69
CA VAL A 183 19.31 9.95 0.54
C VAL A 183 18.15 10.24 1.50
N THR A 184 17.27 9.28 1.72
CA THR A 184 16.12 9.39 2.65
C THR A 184 16.50 9.14 4.11
N LYS A 185 17.69 8.59 4.37
CA LYS A 185 18.13 8.10 5.68
C LYS A 185 17.17 7.08 6.29
N GLY A 186 16.58 6.22 5.46
CA GLY A 186 15.64 5.18 5.88
C GLY A 186 14.20 5.64 6.14
N LYS A 187 13.88 6.92 5.95
CA LYS A 187 12.57 7.50 6.25
C LYS A 187 11.61 7.45 5.06
N ASN A 188 10.31 7.28 5.36
CA ASN A 188 9.19 7.23 4.42
C ASN A 188 9.44 6.27 3.23
N ILE A 189 10.07 5.13 3.49
CA ILE A 189 10.21 4.07 2.50
C ILE A 189 9.05 3.09 2.66
N LEU A 190 8.47 2.73 1.53
CA LEU A 190 7.44 1.71 1.39
C LEU A 190 8.04 0.54 0.59
N PHE A 191 8.01 -0.65 1.19
CA PHE A 191 8.33 -1.89 0.47
C PHE A 191 7.04 -2.55 0.01
N SER A 192 6.99 -2.93 -1.27
CA SER A 192 5.83 -3.55 -1.90
C SER A 192 6.25 -4.71 -2.80
N SER A 193 5.32 -5.58 -3.19
CA SER A 193 5.67 -6.71 -4.03
C SER A 193 5.93 -6.32 -5.48
N GLY A 194 5.01 -5.59 -6.12
CA GLY A 194 5.03 -5.40 -7.57
C GLY A 194 4.93 -6.72 -8.33
N ALA A 195 4.39 -7.78 -7.70
CA ALA A 195 4.47 -9.15 -8.19
C ALA A 195 3.50 -9.41 -9.35
N GLY A 196 4.04 -9.81 -10.49
CA GLY A 196 3.25 -10.22 -11.65
C GLY A 196 2.55 -11.56 -11.41
N PHE A 197 3.21 -12.44 -10.64
CA PHE A 197 2.77 -13.80 -10.36
C PHE A 197 2.58 -14.04 -8.86
N TYR A 198 1.71 -14.98 -8.49
CA TYR A 198 1.46 -15.31 -7.07
C TYR A 198 2.69 -15.93 -6.38
N THR A 199 3.59 -16.55 -7.15
CA THR A 199 4.83 -17.19 -6.66
C THR A 199 5.89 -16.19 -6.20
N GLU A 200 5.79 -14.93 -6.62
CA GLU A 200 6.71 -13.86 -6.26
C GLU A 200 6.30 -13.17 -4.95
N LEU A 201 5.08 -13.39 -4.46
CA LEU A 201 4.63 -12.84 -3.18
C LEU A 201 5.40 -13.47 -2.01
N ARG A 202 5.71 -12.67 -1.00
CA ARG A 202 6.44 -13.08 0.21
C ARG A 202 5.70 -12.62 1.46
N ALA A 203 5.88 -13.32 2.57
CA ALA A 203 5.25 -12.93 3.83
C ALA A 203 5.80 -11.58 4.33
N PRO A 204 5.03 -10.79 5.08
CA PRO A 204 5.45 -9.45 5.52
C PRO A 204 6.80 -9.43 6.25
N TYR A 205 7.09 -10.45 7.06
CA TYR A 205 8.35 -10.57 7.79
C TYR A 205 9.54 -10.92 6.87
N ASP A 206 9.33 -11.72 5.83
CA ASP A 206 10.35 -11.99 4.81
C ASP A 206 10.66 -10.71 4.03
N VAL A 207 9.63 -9.93 3.69
CA VAL A 207 9.80 -8.63 3.04
C VAL A 207 10.58 -7.66 3.94
N SER A 208 10.31 -7.65 5.25
CA SER A 208 11.10 -6.84 6.20
C SER A 208 12.57 -7.30 6.27
N SER A 209 12.82 -8.60 6.13
CA SER A 209 14.18 -9.14 6.09
C SER A 209 14.92 -8.75 4.80
N LEU A 210 14.22 -8.76 3.65
CA LEU A 210 14.75 -8.25 2.38
C LEU A 210 15.02 -6.74 2.45
N ALA A 211 14.11 -5.97 3.06
CA ALA A 211 14.29 -4.55 3.28
C ALA A 211 15.55 -4.25 4.12
N HIS A 212 15.81 -5.06 5.15
CA HIS A 212 17.05 -4.99 5.92
C HIS A 212 18.28 -5.33 5.08
N LEU A 213 18.22 -6.37 4.24
CA LEU A 213 19.29 -6.74 3.31
C LEU A 213 19.61 -5.62 2.31
N PHE A 214 18.61 -4.86 1.89
CA PHE A 214 18.78 -3.69 1.01
C PHE A 214 19.35 -2.46 1.71
N GLY A 215 19.64 -2.52 3.01
CA GLY A 215 20.37 -1.49 3.76
C GLY A 215 19.52 -0.64 4.70
N LEU A 216 18.26 -1.00 4.95
CA LEU A 216 17.48 -0.39 6.03
C LEU A 216 17.92 -0.93 7.39
N ASP A 217 17.81 -0.12 8.44
CA ASP A 217 17.89 -0.62 9.81
C ASP A 217 16.69 -1.53 10.10
N PHE A 218 16.85 -2.44 11.06
CA PHE A 218 15.84 -3.43 11.39
C PHE A 218 14.47 -2.81 11.72
N GLN A 219 14.47 -1.68 12.43
CA GLN A 219 13.24 -1.00 12.81
C GLN A 219 12.56 -0.35 11.60
N SER A 220 13.30 0.41 10.78
CA SER A 220 12.73 0.99 9.55
C SER A 220 12.30 -0.08 8.55
N ALA A 221 13.00 -1.20 8.49
CA ALA A 221 12.64 -2.33 7.64
C ALA A 221 11.26 -2.92 8.03
N GLN A 222 11.01 -3.16 9.32
CA GLN A 222 9.68 -3.56 9.80
C GLN A 222 8.62 -2.47 9.57
N ASN A 223 8.98 -1.22 9.80
CA ASN A 223 8.07 -0.09 9.60
C ASN A 223 7.69 0.09 8.14
N SER A 224 8.59 -0.22 7.20
CA SER A 224 8.36 -0.05 5.75
C SER A 224 7.17 -0.85 5.21
N VAL A 225 6.84 -1.98 5.84
CA VAL A 225 5.73 -2.87 5.46
C VAL A 225 4.47 -2.62 6.32
N SER A 226 4.63 -2.02 7.50
CA SER A 226 3.53 -1.81 8.45
C SER A 226 3.16 -0.33 8.65
N LEU A 227 4.00 0.44 9.36
CA LEU A 227 3.69 1.83 9.72
C LEU A 227 3.71 2.75 8.50
N SER A 228 4.71 2.62 7.62
CA SER A 228 4.78 3.40 6.37
C SER A 228 3.56 3.15 5.50
N ALA A 229 3.15 1.89 5.35
CA ALA A 229 1.97 1.56 4.55
C ALA A 229 0.68 2.13 5.17
N THR A 230 0.57 2.12 6.50
CA THR A 230 -0.56 2.76 7.20
C THR A 230 -0.55 4.27 7.02
N ALA A 231 0.61 4.92 7.10
CA ALA A 231 0.78 6.35 6.90
C ALA A 231 0.40 6.76 5.46
N VAL A 232 0.77 5.96 4.45
CA VAL A 232 0.36 6.16 3.06
C VAL A 232 -1.15 6.10 2.88
N ILE A 233 -1.81 5.10 3.49
CA ILE A 233 -3.28 4.97 3.43
C ILE A 233 -3.96 6.18 4.09
N GLN A 234 -3.43 6.66 5.22
CA GLN A 234 -3.94 7.85 5.90
C GLN A 234 -3.73 9.12 5.07
N HIS A 235 -2.55 9.29 4.47
CA HIS A 235 -2.26 10.41 3.57
C HIS A 235 -3.21 10.43 2.37
N ALA A 236 -3.46 9.26 1.78
CA ALA A 236 -4.38 9.14 0.66
C ALA A 236 -5.83 9.43 1.03
N TYR A 237 -6.26 9.00 2.23
CA TYR A 237 -7.56 9.39 2.77
C TYR A 237 -7.65 10.91 2.96
N ALA A 238 -6.60 11.53 3.52
CA ALA A 238 -6.53 12.98 3.68
C ALA A 238 -6.57 13.74 2.34
N ARG A 239 -6.06 13.16 1.25
CA ARG A 239 -6.17 13.71 -0.12
C ARG A 239 -7.62 13.68 -0.64
N THR A 240 -8.40 12.66 -0.29
CA THR A 240 -9.81 12.57 -0.70
C THR A 240 -10.70 13.53 0.09
N THR A 241 -10.40 13.74 1.37
CA THR A 241 -11.11 14.70 2.22
C THR A 241 -10.59 16.12 1.99
N HIS A 242 -11.45 17.12 1.91
CA HIS A 242 -10.98 18.50 1.73
C HIS A 242 -10.25 19.02 2.98
N LYS A 243 -8.94 19.28 2.86
CA LYS A 243 -8.10 20.09 3.76
C LYS A 243 -8.36 19.88 5.28
N GLY A 244 -8.21 18.64 5.76
CA GLY A 244 -8.26 18.33 7.19
C GLY A 244 -9.66 18.18 7.79
N VAL A 245 -10.70 18.13 6.95
CA VAL A 245 -12.05 17.76 7.40
C VAL A 245 -12.11 16.26 7.62
N ILE A 246 -12.39 15.84 8.86
CA ILE A 246 -12.65 14.44 9.19
C ILE A 246 -14.05 14.10 8.68
N ALA A 247 -14.14 13.19 7.71
CA ALA A 247 -15.42 12.63 7.30
C ALA A 247 -15.89 11.65 8.40
N ALA A 248 -16.90 12.07 9.15
CA ALA A 248 -17.56 11.23 10.14
C ALA A 248 -18.81 10.63 9.51
N GLU A 249 -18.84 9.30 9.38
CA GLU A 249 -20.07 8.58 9.06
C GLU A 249 -20.80 8.18 10.34
N ALA A 250 -22.13 8.22 10.30
CA ALA A 250 -22.92 7.75 11.42
C ALA A 250 -22.69 6.23 11.59
N ILE A 251 -22.54 5.77 12.84
CA ILE A 251 -22.31 4.34 13.13
C ILE A 251 -23.41 3.45 12.53
N ALA A 252 -24.62 3.99 12.33
CA ALA A 252 -25.73 3.31 11.66
C ALA A 252 -25.49 3.02 10.17
N SER A 253 -24.77 3.89 9.45
CA SER A 253 -24.49 3.74 8.02
C SER A 253 -23.26 2.85 7.74
N LEU A 254 -22.50 2.47 8.76
CA LEU A 254 -21.39 1.55 8.61
C LEU A 254 -21.90 0.17 8.16
N PRO A 255 -21.16 -0.55 7.31
CA PRO A 255 -21.43 -1.96 7.05
C PRO A 255 -21.37 -2.79 8.34
N ASP A 256 -22.19 -3.84 8.45
CA ASP A 256 -22.31 -4.60 9.71
C ASP A 256 -21.01 -5.26 10.19
N HIS A 257 -20.06 -5.48 9.28
CA HIS A 257 -18.73 -6.00 9.62
C HIS A 257 -17.84 -5.00 10.36
N ASP A 258 -18.08 -3.69 10.21
CA ASP A 258 -17.33 -2.63 10.90
C ASP A 258 -18.00 -2.22 12.23
N LYS A 259 -19.23 -2.69 12.48
CA LYS A 259 -19.97 -2.45 13.74
C LYS A 259 -19.55 -3.38 14.90
N GLN A 260 -18.66 -4.34 14.68
CA GLN A 260 -18.29 -5.37 15.68
C GLN A 260 -17.63 -4.81 16.96
N TRP A 261 -17.12 -3.59 16.90
CA TRP A 261 -16.47 -2.88 18.00
C TRP A 261 -17.48 -2.06 18.82
N LYS A 262 -18.75 -2.01 18.39
CA LYS A 262 -19.81 -1.27 19.09
C LYS A 262 -20.11 -1.99 20.40
N VAL A 263 -19.94 -1.27 21.52
CA VAL A 263 -20.47 -1.73 22.80
C VAL A 263 -21.99 -1.83 22.63
N PRO A 264 -22.63 -2.98 22.93
CA PRO A 264 -24.07 -3.11 22.86
C PRO A 264 -24.72 -2.02 23.73
N ASP A 265 -25.76 -1.36 23.22
CA ASP A 265 -26.42 -0.26 23.93
C ASP A 265 -27.02 -0.69 25.28
N ASN A 266 -27.10 -2.00 25.52
CA ASN A 266 -27.41 -2.60 26.81
C ASN A 266 -26.25 -3.52 27.24
N PRO A 267 -25.37 -3.11 28.18
CA PRO A 267 -24.37 -4.02 28.71
C PRO A 267 -25.12 -5.08 29.50
N GLU A 268 -25.28 -6.28 28.94
CA GLU A 268 -25.72 -7.42 29.73
C GLU A 268 -24.72 -7.56 30.89
N THR A 269 -25.20 -7.26 32.09
CA THR A 269 -24.46 -7.53 33.33
C THR A 269 -24.03 -8.99 33.28
N PRO A 270 -22.73 -9.32 33.46
CA PRO A 270 -22.29 -10.70 33.47
C PRO A 270 -23.09 -11.43 34.55
N LYS A 271 -23.88 -12.42 34.15
CA LYS A 271 -24.65 -13.27 35.07
C LYS A 271 -23.64 -13.89 36.04
N VAL A 272 -23.71 -13.46 37.30
CA VAL A 272 -22.93 -14.01 38.42
C VAL A 272 -23.13 -15.53 38.42
N GLY A 273 -22.00 -16.24 38.46
CA GLY A 273 -21.90 -17.65 38.10
C GLY A 273 -22.89 -18.58 38.79
N GLU A 274 -23.45 -19.47 37.97
CA GLU A 274 -24.14 -20.66 38.41
C GLU A 274 -23.12 -21.55 39.16
N LYS A 275 -23.32 -21.72 40.47
CA LYS A 275 -22.46 -22.55 41.32
C LYS A 275 -22.42 -23.97 40.76
N ARG A 276 -21.28 -24.36 40.17
CA ARG A 276 -20.95 -25.76 39.89
C ARG A 276 -21.01 -26.55 41.21
N LYS A 277 -22.05 -27.38 41.37
CA LYS A 277 -22.11 -28.39 42.42
C LYS A 277 -20.98 -29.40 42.16
N ARG A 278 -20.11 -29.60 43.16
CA ARG A 278 -19.09 -30.66 43.13
C ARG A 278 -19.80 -32.01 43.23
N PRO A 279 -19.46 -33.01 42.39
CA PRO A 279 -19.91 -34.37 42.61
C PRO A 279 -19.22 -34.96 43.85
N GLN A 280 -20.01 -35.66 44.67
CA GLN A 280 -19.53 -36.58 45.71
C GLN A 280 -18.97 -37.84 45.08
#